data_AF-A0ABD4LFQ7-F1
#
_entry.id   AF-A0ABD4LFQ7-F1
#
_cell.length_a   1.000
_cell.length_b   1.000
_cell.length_c   1.000
_cell.angle_alpha   90.00
_cell.angle_beta   90.00
_cell.angle_gamma   90.00
#
_symmetry.space_group_name_H-M   'P 1'
#
loop_
_entity.id
_entity.type
_entity.pdbx_description
1 polymer ?
#
loop_
_entity_poly.entity_id
_entity_poly.type
_entity_poly.pdbx_seq_one_letter_code
_entity_poly.pdbx_strand_id
1 'polypeptide(L)'
;MRYITAGESHGPQLTVILEGVPAGLTLAAEHINKELLRRQKGHGRGRRMQIETDTVEIVSGVRHGMTLGSPITLIVKNDDFKHWTKVMGAEPISEKESKEMKRTITKPRPGHADLNGAIKYGHRDIRNVLERSSARETTVRVAAGAVAKQILKELGVEIAGHVLEIGGVKAKHISNLSIEEIQTITENSPVRCLDKEVEQEMMDAIDNAKSSGDSIGGIVEVIAEGMPIGVGSYVHYDRKLDAKLAGAIMSINAFKGAEIGVGFEAARQPGSKVHDEILWDEEQGYTRKTNNAGGLEGGMTTGMPIVVRGVMKPIPTLYKPLASVDIDTKEAFQASIERSDSCAVPAAGVVAESVVAWELAHALVEQFGKDRMELIQQNITQHNKYAKEF
;
A
#
# COMPACT_ATOMS: atom_id res chain seq x y z
N MET A 1 13.38 4.65 -10.99
CA MET A 1 11.96 5.06 -10.98
C MET A 1 11.67 5.87 -9.73
N ARG A 2 10.79 6.87 -9.80
CA ARG A 2 10.28 7.60 -8.61
C ARG A 2 8.86 8.11 -8.87
N TYR A 3 8.13 8.45 -7.81
CA TYR A 3 6.88 9.17 -7.92
C TYR A 3 6.72 10.22 -6.84
N ILE A 4 5.82 11.17 -7.09
CA ILE A 4 5.32 12.11 -6.09
C ILE A 4 3.80 12.17 -6.16
N THR A 5 3.16 12.11 -5.00
CA THR A 5 1.70 12.24 -4.89
C THR A 5 1.34 13.63 -4.38
N ALA A 6 0.19 14.15 -4.83
CA ALA A 6 -0.36 15.43 -4.45
C ALA A 6 -1.88 15.35 -4.29
N GLY A 7 -2.44 16.31 -3.55
CA GLY A 7 -3.87 16.45 -3.32
C GLY A 7 -4.32 16.12 -1.89
N GLU A 8 -5.40 16.78 -1.50
CA GLU A 8 -6.06 16.72 -0.22
C GLU A 8 -7.30 15.82 -0.26
N SER A 9 -7.67 15.25 0.89
CA SER A 9 -8.82 14.34 1.02
C SER A 9 -10.13 14.94 0.52
N HIS A 10 -10.32 16.25 0.74
CA HIS A 10 -11.46 17.03 0.28
C HIS A 10 -11.06 18.16 -0.69
N GLY A 11 -9.86 18.08 -1.29
CA GLY A 11 -9.46 18.96 -2.40
C GLY A 11 -10.15 18.56 -3.72
N PRO A 12 -9.90 19.26 -4.83
CA PRO A 12 -10.56 19.00 -6.11
C PRO A 12 -10.22 17.64 -6.73
N GLN A 13 -8.97 17.20 -6.53
CA GLN A 13 -8.46 15.95 -7.09
C GLN A 13 -7.21 15.50 -6.35
N LEU A 14 -6.83 14.26 -6.59
CA LEU A 14 -5.51 13.73 -6.32
C LEU A 14 -4.71 13.64 -7.61
N THR A 15 -3.39 13.75 -7.52
CA THR A 15 -2.49 13.65 -8.67
C THR A 15 -1.24 12.86 -8.28
N VAL A 16 -0.74 12.04 -9.20
CA VAL A 16 0.59 11.43 -9.06
C VAL A 16 1.36 11.60 -10.36
N ILE A 17 2.64 11.94 -10.22
CA ILE A 17 3.59 12.00 -11.32
C ILE A 17 4.59 10.87 -11.13
N LEU A 18 4.67 9.99 -12.12
CA LEU A 18 5.61 8.87 -12.18
C LEU A 18 6.75 9.23 -13.13
N GLU A 19 7.99 9.02 -12.73
CA GLU A 19 9.17 9.27 -13.55
C GLU A 19 10.11 8.06 -13.58
N GLY A 20 10.70 7.82 -14.75
CA GLY A 20 11.56 6.68 -15.01
C GLY A 20 10.81 5.38 -15.31
N VAL A 21 9.52 5.44 -15.65
CA VAL A 21 8.79 4.29 -16.21
C VAL A 21 9.31 4.05 -17.62
N PRO A 22 9.80 2.84 -17.98
CA PRO A 22 10.37 2.57 -19.30
C PRO A 22 9.36 2.82 -20.42
N ALA A 23 9.85 3.16 -21.61
CA ALA A 23 9.04 3.25 -22.82
C ALA A 23 8.62 1.85 -23.30
N GLY A 24 7.44 1.77 -23.92
CA GLY A 24 6.92 0.53 -24.52
C GLY A 24 6.11 -0.37 -23.59
N LEU A 25 5.78 0.08 -22.37
CA LEU A 25 4.87 -0.63 -21.47
C LEU A 25 3.42 -0.45 -21.95
N THR A 26 2.65 -1.52 -22.04
CA THR A 26 1.22 -1.45 -22.34
C THR A 26 0.46 -0.89 -21.14
N LEU A 27 -0.19 0.25 -21.32
CA LEU A 27 -0.90 0.94 -20.24
C LEU A 27 -2.18 1.61 -20.73
N ALA A 28 -3.29 1.25 -20.08
CA ALA A 28 -4.60 1.83 -20.28
C ALA A 28 -5.24 2.20 -18.93
N ALA A 29 -6.25 3.08 -18.95
CA ALA A 29 -6.91 3.54 -17.74
C ALA A 29 -7.59 2.38 -16.98
N GLU A 30 -8.08 1.37 -17.70
CA GLU A 30 -8.73 0.18 -17.15
C GLU A 30 -7.80 -0.62 -16.25
N HIS A 31 -6.51 -0.71 -16.58
CA HIS A 31 -5.51 -1.38 -15.75
C HIS A 31 -5.40 -0.73 -14.37
N ILE A 32 -5.52 0.61 -14.31
CA ILE A 32 -5.45 1.39 -13.08
C ILE A 32 -6.79 1.37 -12.35
N ASN A 33 -7.89 1.55 -13.06
CA ASN A 33 -9.24 1.59 -12.49
C ASN A 33 -9.62 0.27 -11.79
N LYS A 34 -9.16 -0.87 -12.31
CA LYS A 34 -9.32 -2.17 -11.63
C LYS A 34 -8.72 -2.14 -10.22
N GLU A 35 -7.52 -1.59 -10.07
CA GLU A 35 -6.81 -1.49 -8.79
C GLU A 35 -7.44 -0.46 -7.85
N LEU A 36 -7.89 0.68 -8.39
CA LEU A 36 -8.64 1.68 -7.62
C LEU A 36 -9.93 1.09 -7.04
N LEU A 37 -10.67 0.32 -7.83
CA LEU A 37 -11.88 -0.38 -7.37
C LEU A 37 -11.56 -1.39 -6.26
N ARG A 38 -10.49 -2.18 -6.40
CA ARG A 38 -10.03 -3.12 -5.35
C ARG A 38 -9.82 -2.41 -4.01
N ARG A 39 -9.21 -1.22 -4.02
CA ARG A 39 -8.97 -0.39 -2.82
C ARG A 39 -10.27 0.13 -2.17
N GLN A 40 -11.36 0.27 -2.92
CA GLN A 40 -12.65 0.74 -2.38
C GLN A 40 -13.45 -0.37 -1.69
N LYS A 41 -13.18 -1.65 -2.02
CA LYS A 41 -13.83 -2.83 -1.41
C LYS A 41 -13.37 -3.09 0.05
N GLY A 42 -14.09 -4.00 0.71
CA GLY A 42 -13.78 -4.55 2.03
C GLY A 42 -14.90 -4.35 3.05
N HIS A 43 -15.21 -5.39 3.83
CA HIS A 43 -16.15 -5.29 4.96
C HIS A 43 -15.64 -4.28 5.99
N GLY A 44 -16.56 -3.50 6.58
CA GLY A 44 -16.21 -2.44 7.54
C GLY A 44 -15.86 -1.08 6.92
N ARG A 45 -15.73 -0.97 5.58
CA ARG A 45 -15.54 0.31 4.89
C ARG A 45 -16.81 1.17 4.96
N GLY A 46 -16.62 2.48 5.11
CA GLY A 46 -17.69 3.45 5.28
C GLY A 46 -18.50 3.69 4.01
N ARG A 47 -19.72 4.22 4.18
CA ARG A 47 -20.69 4.45 3.10
C ARG A 47 -20.15 5.27 1.92
N ARG A 48 -19.20 6.19 2.17
CA ARG A 48 -18.60 7.01 1.12
C ARG A 48 -17.95 6.17 0.02
N MET A 49 -17.26 5.09 0.40
CA MET A 49 -16.60 4.18 -0.55
C MET A 49 -17.58 3.32 -1.36
N GLN A 50 -18.87 3.30 -0.99
CA GLN A 50 -19.93 2.60 -1.71
C GLN A 50 -20.64 3.49 -2.74
N ILE A 51 -20.38 4.81 -2.71
CA ILE A 51 -21.09 5.81 -3.53
C ILE A 51 -20.14 6.46 -4.53
N GLU A 52 -18.91 6.80 -4.12
CA GLU A 52 -17.89 7.33 -5.02
C GLU A 52 -17.19 6.20 -5.79
N THR A 53 -16.96 6.38 -7.08
CA THR A 53 -16.16 5.45 -7.90
C THR A 53 -14.90 6.15 -8.35
N ASP A 54 -13.76 5.77 -7.77
CA ASP A 54 -12.48 6.35 -8.14
C ASP A 54 -12.11 5.91 -9.57
N THR A 55 -11.85 6.89 -10.45
CA THR A 55 -11.38 6.64 -11.81
C THR A 55 -10.19 7.53 -12.14
N VAL A 56 -9.27 7.02 -12.95
CA VAL A 56 -8.06 7.73 -13.36
C VAL A 56 -8.23 8.40 -14.72
N GLU A 57 -7.65 9.59 -14.83
CA GLU A 57 -7.37 10.27 -16.09
C GLU A 57 -5.85 10.27 -16.31
N ILE A 58 -5.40 9.73 -17.45
CA ILE A 58 -3.99 9.73 -17.85
C ILE A 58 -3.76 10.97 -18.71
N VAL A 59 -2.99 11.94 -18.23
CA VAL A 59 -2.82 13.25 -18.89
C VAL A 59 -1.43 13.49 -19.48
N SER A 60 -0.46 12.60 -19.22
CA SER A 60 0.85 12.63 -19.87
C SER A 60 1.51 11.25 -19.89
N GLY A 61 2.58 11.10 -20.67
CA GLY A 61 3.48 9.93 -20.63
C GLY A 61 2.97 8.65 -21.30
N VAL A 62 1.72 8.63 -21.76
CA VAL A 62 1.12 7.52 -22.50
C VAL A 62 0.55 8.01 -23.82
N ARG A 63 0.82 7.28 -24.91
CA ARG A 63 0.25 7.55 -26.24
C ARG A 63 -0.12 6.23 -26.90
N HIS A 64 -1.36 6.16 -27.40
CA HIS A 64 -1.89 4.96 -28.09
C HIS A 64 -1.75 3.66 -27.26
N GLY A 65 -1.97 3.76 -25.94
CA GLY A 65 -1.89 2.59 -25.04
C GLY A 65 -0.47 2.16 -24.65
N MET A 66 0.56 2.94 -24.99
CA MET A 66 1.95 2.64 -24.63
C MET A 66 2.62 3.80 -23.89
N THR A 67 3.46 3.48 -22.92
CA THR A 67 4.30 4.48 -22.24
C THR A 67 5.39 5.03 -23.16
N LEU A 68 5.71 6.31 -22.98
CA LEU A 68 6.68 7.04 -23.81
C LEU A 68 8.08 7.13 -23.19
N GLY A 69 8.26 6.73 -21.92
CA GLY A 69 9.48 7.00 -21.14
C GLY A 69 9.49 8.40 -20.50
N SER A 70 8.64 9.32 -20.96
CA SER A 70 8.42 10.62 -20.32
C SER A 70 7.55 10.50 -19.07
N PRO A 71 7.52 11.53 -18.18
CA PRO A 71 6.73 11.47 -16.97
C PRO A 71 5.24 11.19 -17.24
N ILE A 72 4.69 10.24 -16.48
CA ILE A 72 3.27 9.87 -16.52
C ILE A 72 2.55 10.62 -15.41
N THR A 73 1.56 11.43 -15.78
CA THR A 73 0.71 12.14 -14.83
C THR A 73 -0.66 11.48 -14.80
N LEU A 74 -1.07 11.07 -13.60
CA LEU A 74 -2.35 10.44 -13.34
C LEU A 74 -3.18 11.33 -12.41
N ILE A 75 -4.45 11.56 -12.75
CA ILE A 75 -5.38 12.37 -11.98
C ILE A 75 -6.56 11.52 -11.53
N VAL A 76 -6.98 11.65 -10.27
CA VAL A 76 -8.23 11.06 -9.75
C VAL A 76 -9.06 12.18 -9.14
N LYS A 77 -10.23 12.46 -9.69
CA LYS A 77 -11.10 13.56 -9.24
C LYS A 77 -11.80 13.21 -7.92
N ASN A 78 -12.06 14.22 -7.09
CA ASN A 78 -12.85 14.07 -5.88
C ASN A 78 -14.26 14.63 -6.11
N ASP A 79 -15.25 13.77 -6.31
CA ASP A 79 -16.64 14.18 -6.57
C ASP A 79 -17.27 14.96 -5.40
N ASP A 80 -16.81 14.70 -4.16
CA ASP A 80 -17.26 15.40 -2.97
C ASP A 80 -16.79 16.87 -2.93
N PHE A 81 -15.78 17.27 -3.72
CA PHE A 81 -15.21 18.63 -3.67
C PHE A 81 -16.26 19.74 -3.85
N LYS A 82 -17.35 19.46 -4.59
CA LYS A 82 -18.49 20.39 -4.74
C LYS A 82 -19.09 20.85 -3.40
N HIS A 83 -18.94 20.06 -2.34
CA HIS A 83 -19.40 20.38 -0.97
C HIS A 83 -18.31 21.06 -0.10
N TRP A 84 -17.09 21.18 -0.63
CA TRP A 84 -15.91 21.68 0.07
C TRP A 84 -15.29 22.91 -0.59
N THR A 85 -15.83 23.40 -1.72
CA THR A 85 -15.28 24.53 -2.50
C THR A 85 -14.96 25.77 -1.66
N LYS A 86 -15.79 26.09 -0.67
CA LYS A 86 -15.52 27.24 0.23
C LYS A 86 -14.46 26.93 1.30
N VAL A 87 -14.44 25.71 1.83
CA VAL A 87 -13.56 25.30 2.94
C VAL A 87 -12.15 24.97 2.45
N MET A 88 -12.06 24.36 1.27
CA MET A 88 -10.84 23.85 0.64
C MET A 88 -10.50 24.61 -0.66
N GLY A 89 -11.14 25.75 -0.89
CA GLY A 89 -10.85 26.61 -2.03
C GLY A 89 -9.43 27.18 -1.95
N ALA A 90 -8.75 27.26 -3.09
CA ALA A 90 -7.37 27.76 -3.15
C ALA A 90 -7.30 29.30 -3.08
N GLU A 91 -8.38 29.99 -3.45
CA GLU A 91 -8.45 31.45 -3.44
C GLU A 91 -8.55 32.00 -2.02
N PRO A 92 -8.01 33.21 -1.77
CA PRO A 92 -8.11 33.84 -0.46
C PRO A 92 -9.57 34.11 -0.10
N ILE A 93 -9.89 33.91 1.17
CA ILE A 93 -11.20 34.28 1.75
C ILE A 93 -11.09 35.59 2.52
N SER A 94 -12.19 36.34 2.60
CA SER A 94 -12.24 37.54 3.43
C SER A 94 -12.14 37.21 4.94
N GLU A 95 -11.74 38.18 5.78
CA GLU A 95 -11.74 37.97 7.24
C GLU A 95 -13.10 37.58 7.79
N LYS A 96 -14.19 38.12 7.21
CA LYS A 96 -15.55 37.76 7.59
C LYS A 96 -15.82 36.29 7.33
N GLU A 97 -15.45 35.80 6.14
CA GLU A 97 -15.61 34.40 5.77
C GLU A 97 -14.73 33.46 6.60
N SER A 98 -13.52 33.90 6.97
CA SER A 98 -12.63 33.15 7.86
C SER A 98 -13.26 32.98 9.25
N LYS A 99 -13.84 34.04 9.83
CA LYS A 99 -14.53 33.98 11.13
C LYS A 99 -15.81 33.16 11.10
N GLU A 100 -16.51 33.16 9.97
CA GLU A 100 -17.75 32.38 9.75
C GLU A 100 -17.47 30.94 9.27
N MET A 101 -16.20 30.57 9.06
CA MET A 101 -15.81 29.26 8.53
C MET A 101 -16.24 28.16 9.50
N LYS A 102 -17.22 27.37 9.08
CA LYS A 102 -17.63 26.16 9.78
C LYS A 102 -16.59 25.08 9.51
N ARG A 103 -16.33 24.20 10.50
CA ARG A 103 -15.43 23.02 10.42
C ARG A 103 -13.94 23.26 10.72
N THR A 104 -13.58 24.35 11.39
CA THR A 104 -12.28 24.49 12.06
C THR A 104 -12.11 23.37 13.09
N ILE A 105 -10.97 22.71 13.10
CA ILE A 105 -10.67 21.64 14.06
C ILE A 105 -9.56 22.09 15.01
N THR A 106 -9.86 22.09 16.30
CA THR A 106 -8.91 22.44 17.40
C THR A 106 -8.61 21.25 18.31
N LYS A 107 -9.26 20.10 18.09
CA LYS A 107 -9.25 18.93 18.97
C LYS A 107 -8.56 17.75 18.28
N PRO A 108 -7.24 17.57 18.49
CA PRO A 108 -6.47 16.56 17.79
C PRO A 108 -6.92 15.14 18.18
N ARG A 109 -6.85 14.21 17.25
CA ARG A 109 -7.17 12.80 17.50
C ARG A 109 -5.93 12.03 17.94
N PRO A 110 -5.95 11.35 19.10
CA PRO A 110 -4.86 10.48 19.52
C PRO A 110 -4.53 9.44 18.46
N GLY A 111 -3.24 9.27 18.16
CA GLY A 111 -2.78 8.35 17.12
C GLY A 111 -2.90 8.88 15.69
N HIS A 112 -3.41 10.09 15.45
CA HIS A 112 -3.36 10.75 14.14
C HIS A 112 -2.17 11.73 14.04
N ALA A 113 -1.97 12.32 12.86
CA ALA A 113 -0.93 13.33 12.62
C ALA A 113 -1.27 14.71 13.21
N ASP A 114 -2.50 14.90 13.66
CA ASP A 114 -3.15 16.18 13.99
C ASP A 114 -2.27 17.13 14.83
N LEU A 115 -1.97 16.76 16.09
CA LEU A 115 -1.24 17.62 17.02
C LEU A 115 0.19 17.90 16.54
N ASN A 116 0.92 16.85 16.16
CA ASN A 116 2.31 16.95 15.73
C ASN A 116 2.44 17.80 14.46
N GLY A 117 1.52 17.61 13.51
CA GLY A 117 1.48 18.39 12.28
C GLY A 117 1.12 19.85 12.55
N ALA A 118 0.14 20.11 13.43
CA ALA A 118 -0.27 21.46 13.76
C ALA A 118 0.87 22.25 14.42
N ILE A 119 1.59 21.62 15.36
CA ILE A 119 2.79 22.20 15.97
C ILE A 119 3.88 22.42 14.92
N LYS A 120 4.16 21.40 14.09
CA LYS A 120 5.25 21.44 13.08
C LYS A 120 5.07 22.58 12.07
N TYR A 121 3.84 22.84 11.64
CA TYR A 121 3.53 23.82 10.59
C TYR A 121 2.86 25.09 11.12
N GLY A 122 2.75 25.26 12.45
CA GLY A 122 2.15 26.45 13.06
C GLY A 122 0.66 26.61 12.79
N HIS A 123 -0.07 25.54 12.51
CA HIS A 123 -1.50 25.60 12.21
C HIS A 123 -2.34 25.71 13.49
N ARG A 124 -3.32 26.62 13.48
CA ARG A 124 -4.39 26.70 14.49
C ARG A 124 -5.68 26.00 14.05
N ASP A 125 -5.82 25.75 12.75
CA ASP A 125 -6.80 24.81 12.22
C ASP A 125 -6.09 23.49 11.84
N ILE A 126 -6.41 22.43 12.57
CA ILE A 126 -5.85 21.08 12.37
C ILE A 126 -6.28 20.50 11.02
N ARG A 127 -7.36 21.02 10.39
CA ARG A 127 -7.79 20.58 9.05
C ARG A 127 -6.64 20.59 8.04
N ASN A 128 -5.77 21.60 8.08
CA ASN A 128 -4.61 21.72 7.19
C ASN A 128 -3.66 20.49 7.26
N VAL A 129 -3.64 19.79 8.39
CA VAL A 129 -2.87 18.55 8.57
C VAL A 129 -3.70 17.34 8.15
N LEU A 130 -4.94 17.27 8.59
CA LEU A 130 -5.85 16.13 8.37
C LEU A 130 -6.01 15.83 6.89
N GLU A 131 -6.21 16.86 6.09
CA GLU A 131 -6.54 16.74 4.67
C GLU A 131 -5.45 16.03 3.87
N ARG A 132 -4.17 16.27 4.20
CA ARG A 132 -3.04 15.61 3.54
C ARG A 132 -2.60 14.32 4.22
N SER A 133 -2.74 14.21 5.54
CA SER A 133 -2.40 12.99 6.29
C SER A 133 -3.46 11.89 6.20
N SER A 134 -4.63 12.20 5.63
CA SER A 134 -5.69 11.25 5.32
C SER A 134 -5.19 10.13 4.40
N ALA A 135 -5.66 8.90 4.66
CA ALA A 135 -5.43 7.75 3.78
C ALA A 135 -6.18 7.84 2.43
N ARG A 136 -6.80 8.98 2.10
CA ARG A 136 -7.29 9.26 0.75
C ARG A 136 -6.12 9.35 -0.24
N GLU A 137 -4.96 9.82 0.19
CA GLU A 137 -3.74 9.85 -0.61
C GLU A 137 -3.36 8.47 -1.19
N THR A 138 -3.66 7.37 -0.47
CA THR A 138 -3.31 6.02 -0.94
C THR A 138 -4.02 5.64 -2.23
N THR A 139 -5.11 6.32 -2.63
CA THR A 139 -5.73 6.16 -3.95
C THR A 139 -4.70 6.37 -5.07
N VAL A 140 -3.87 7.41 -4.99
CA VAL A 140 -2.85 7.66 -6.03
C VAL A 140 -1.57 6.85 -5.85
N ARG A 141 -1.30 6.31 -4.66
CA ARG A 141 -0.28 5.26 -4.49
C ARG A 141 -0.71 3.94 -5.13
N VAL A 142 -2.00 3.60 -5.06
CA VAL A 142 -2.56 2.45 -5.77
C VAL A 142 -2.50 2.67 -7.28
N ALA A 143 -2.78 3.88 -7.76
CA ALA A 143 -2.61 4.22 -9.18
C ALA A 143 -1.15 4.05 -9.66
N ALA A 144 -0.17 4.51 -8.88
CA ALA A 144 1.25 4.28 -9.16
C ALA A 144 1.61 2.79 -9.13
N GLY A 145 1.10 2.06 -8.12
CA GLY A 145 1.30 0.62 -8.00
C GLY A 145 0.66 -0.18 -9.14
N ALA A 146 -0.45 0.29 -9.73
CA ALA A 146 -1.05 -0.36 -10.90
C ALA A 146 -0.13 -0.29 -12.12
N VAL A 147 0.54 0.84 -12.34
CA VAL A 147 1.58 0.97 -13.39
C VAL A 147 2.75 0.03 -13.09
N ALA A 148 3.20 -0.05 -11.83
CA ALA A 148 4.25 -0.97 -11.44
C ALA A 148 3.85 -2.44 -11.64
N LYS A 149 2.61 -2.82 -11.34
CA LYS A 149 2.08 -4.17 -11.60
C LYS A 149 2.05 -4.52 -13.10
N GLN A 150 1.80 -3.55 -13.98
CA GLN A 150 1.93 -3.78 -15.42
C GLN A 150 3.38 -4.06 -15.82
N ILE A 151 4.35 -3.32 -15.25
CA ILE A 151 5.78 -3.60 -15.47
C ILE A 151 6.11 -5.02 -15.00
N LEU A 152 5.75 -5.36 -13.76
CA LEU A 152 6.00 -6.70 -13.20
C LEU A 152 5.40 -7.79 -14.08
N LYS A 153 4.14 -7.64 -14.50
CA LYS A 153 3.46 -8.61 -15.37
C LYS A 153 4.19 -8.81 -16.70
N GLU A 154 4.61 -7.74 -17.37
CA GLU A 154 5.38 -7.85 -18.63
C GLU A 154 6.78 -8.46 -18.42
N LEU A 155 7.30 -8.42 -17.19
CA LEU A 155 8.58 -9.03 -16.81
C LEU A 155 8.43 -10.43 -16.20
N GLY A 156 7.23 -11.01 -16.23
CA GLY A 156 6.95 -12.37 -15.71
C GLY A 156 6.89 -12.48 -14.20
N VAL A 157 6.69 -11.35 -13.50
CA VAL A 157 6.53 -11.30 -12.04
C VAL A 157 5.05 -11.16 -11.69
N GLU A 158 4.55 -12.07 -10.88
CA GLU A 158 3.18 -12.05 -10.37
C GLU A 158 3.16 -11.62 -8.90
N ILE A 159 2.08 -10.98 -8.47
CA ILE A 159 1.95 -10.47 -7.10
C ILE A 159 0.51 -10.59 -6.59
N ALA A 160 0.35 -10.93 -5.32
CA ALA A 160 -0.94 -10.92 -4.63
C ALA A 160 -0.82 -10.51 -3.17
N GLY A 161 -1.85 -9.82 -2.66
CA GLY A 161 -1.99 -9.45 -1.25
C GLY A 161 -3.24 -10.05 -0.62
N HIS A 162 -3.08 -10.57 0.60
CA HIS A 162 -4.15 -11.16 1.41
C HIS A 162 -4.05 -10.75 2.89
N VAL A 163 -5.10 -11.03 3.65
CA VAL A 163 -5.21 -10.70 5.07
C VAL A 163 -4.94 -11.94 5.92
N LEU A 164 -4.02 -11.81 6.87
CA LEU A 164 -3.66 -12.85 7.83
C LEU A 164 -4.41 -12.72 9.15
N GLU A 165 -4.74 -11.50 9.57
CA GLU A 165 -5.34 -11.25 10.87
C GLU A 165 -6.22 -9.99 10.85
N ILE A 166 -7.39 -10.05 11.49
CA ILE A 166 -8.20 -8.87 11.82
C ILE A 166 -8.66 -8.98 13.27
N GLY A 167 -8.37 -7.95 14.08
CA GLY A 167 -8.89 -7.88 15.45
C GLY A 167 -8.52 -9.07 16.36
N GLY A 168 -7.40 -9.75 16.09
CA GLY A 168 -6.98 -10.95 16.84
C GLY A 168 -7.46 -12.28 16.26
N VAL A 169 -8.37 -12.27 15.28
CA VAL A 169 -8.79 -13.47 14.55
C VAL A 169 -7.74 -13.79 13.49
N LYS A 170 -7.07 -14.93 13.62
CA LYS A 170 -5.93 -15.33 12.78
C LYS A 170 -6.34 -16.39 11.77
N ALA A 171 -5.98 -16.17 10.51
CA ALA A 171 -6.08 -17.17 9.46
C ALA A 171 -5.05 -18.29 9.65
N LYS A 172 -5.40 -19.51 9.26
CA LYS A 172 -4.42 -20.59 9.09
C LYS A 172 -3.51 -20.25 7.91
N HIS A 173 -2.26 -20.71 8.00
CA HIS A 173 -1.37 -20.65 6.86
C HIS A 173 -1.83 -21.65 5.79
N ILE A 174 -2.11 -21.14 4.59
CA ILE A 174 -2.47 -21.94 3.42
C ILE A 174 -1.29 -21.87 2.45
N SER A 175 -0.71 -23.01 2.14
CA SER A 175 0.43 -23.15 1.23
C SER A 175 0.01 -23.76 -0.12
N ASN A 176 0.90 -23.71 -1.11
CA ASN A 176 0.74 -24.33 -2.43
C ASN A 176 -0.41 -23.77 -3.29
N LEU A 177 -0.76 -22.50 -3.09
CA LEU A 177 -1.61 -21.76 -4.01
C LEU A 177 -0.75 -20.97 -4.99
N SER A 178 -1.10 -21.01 -6.27
CA SER A 178 -0.58 -20.06 -7.25
C SER A 178 -1.01 -18.63 -6.93
N ILE A 179 -0.27 -17.66 -7.45
CA ILE A 179 -0.63 -16.24 -7.29
C ILE A 179 -2.02 -15.95 -7.88
N GLU A 180 -2.39 -16.56 -9.01
CA GLU A 180 -3.72 -16.40 -9.60
C GLU A 180 -4.84 -16.92 -8.69
N GLU A 181 -4.64 -18.06 -8.01
CA GLU A 181 -5.61 -18.58 -7.04
C GLU A 181 -5.74 -17.65 -5.84
N ILE A 182 -4.63 -17.12 -5.31
CA ILE A 182 -4.63 -16.14 -4.21
C ILE A 182 -5.41 -14.88 -4.63
N GLN A 183 -5.17 -14.35 -5.84
CA GLN A 183 -5.91 -13.21 -6.37
C GLN A 183 -7.41 -13.52 -6.45
N THR A 184 -7.77 -14.69 -6.98
CA THR A 184 -9.17 -15.10 -7.16
C THR A 184 -9.90 -15.25 -5.82
N ILE A 185 -9.29 -15.91 -4.83
CA ILE A 185 -9.90 -16.11 -3.51
C ILE A 185 -10.05 -14.75 -2.81
N THR A 186 -9.01 -13.92 -2.79
CA THR A 186 -9.04 -12.63 -2.10
C THR A 186 -10.01 -11.62 -2.72
N GLU A 187 -10.25 -11.66 -4.04
CA GLU A 187 -11.25 -10.80 -4.68
C GLU A 187 -12.69 -11.21 -4.38
N ASN A 188 -12.92 -12.48 -4.05
CA ASN A 188 -14.24 -13.01 -3.67
C ASN A 188 -14.49 -12.96 -2.15
N SER A 189 -13.43 -12.73 -1.38
CA SER A 189 -13.49 -12.60 0.08
C SER A 189 -13.88 -11.18 0.52
N PRO A 190 -14.93 -10.98 1.35
CA PRO A 190 -15.28 -9.67 1.91
C PRO A 190 -14.17 -9.06 2.76
N VAL A 191 -13.29 -9.89 3.34
CA VAL A 191 -12.17 -9.48 4.20
C VAL A 191 -10.81 -9.75 3.57
N ARG A 192 -10.76 -10.19 2.30
CA ARG A 192 -9.55 -10.58 1.56
C ARG A 192 -8.70 -11.64 2.28
N CYS A 193 -9.33 -12.55 3.01
CA CYS A 193 -8.69 -13.67 3.69
C CYS A 193 -8.65 -14.89 2.76
N LEU A 194 -7.57 -15.67 2.80
CA LEU A 194 -7.51 -16.96 2.09
C LEU A 194 -8.24 -18.08 2.85
N ASP A 195 -8.28 -17.98 4.17
CA ASP A 195 -8.92 -18.96 5.04
C ASP A 195 -10.41 -18.63 5.21
N LYS A 196 -11.23 -19.38 4.48
CA LYS A 196 -12.69 -19.27 4.49
C LYS A 196 -13.32 -19.61 5.85
N GLU A 197 -12.65 -20.40 6.68
CA GLU A 197 -13.21 -20.82 7.98
C GLU A 197 -13.29 -19.65 8.96
N VAL A 198 -12.37 -18.69 8.86
CA VAL A 198 -12.29 -17.53 9.77
C VAL A 198 -12.86 -16.24 9.19
N GLU A 199 -13.31 -16.25 7.92
CA GLU A 199 -13.89 -15.06 7.28
C GLU A 199 -15.07 -14.49 8.07
N GLN A 200 -15.99 -15.35 8.49
CA GLN A 200 -17.16 -14.94 9.25
C GLN A 200 -16.76 -14.37 10.61
N GLU A 201 -15.80 -15.00 11.30
CA GLU A 201 -15.28 -14.51 12.58
C GLU A 201 -14.60 -13.14 12.45
N MET A 202 -13.85 -12.92 11.37
CA MET A 202 -13.27 -11.60 11.07
C MET A 202 -14.35 -10.55 10.79
N MET A 203 -15.40 -10.90 10.04
CA MET A 203 -16.53 -9.98 9.79
C MET A 203 -17.28 -9.65 11.08
N ASP A 204 -17.56 -10.64 11.92
CA ASP A 204 -18.22 -10.46 13.21
C ASP A 204 -17.38 -9.57 14.14
N ALA A 205 -16.04 -9.73 14.15
CA ALA A 205 -15.15 -8.85 14.88
C ALA A 205 -15.24 -7.38 14.40
N ILE A 206 -15.32 -7.16 13.09
CA ILE A 206 -15.50 -5.83 12.48
C ILE A 206 -16.86 -5.21 12.89
N ASP A 207 -17.93 -6.00 12.87
CA ASP A 207 -19.28 -5.54 13.22
C ASP A 207 -19.43 -5.29 14.72
N ASN A 208 -18.78 -6.09 15.56
CA ASN A 208 -18.68 -5.87 17.00
C ASN A 208 -17.88 -4.59 17.32
N ALA A 209 -16.76 -4.36 16.64
CA ALA A 209 -16.01 -3.10 16.78
C ALA A 209 -16.88 -1.90 16.38
N LYS A 210 -17.60 -2.00 15.26
CA LYS A 210 -18.49 -0.94 14.79
C LYS A 210 -19.63 -0.64 15.76
N SER A 211 -20.33 -1.66 16.24
CA SER A 211 -21.47 -1.50 17.16
C SER A 211 -21.04 -0.99 18.54
N SER A 212 -19.84 -1.36 18.99
CA SER A 212 -19.24 -0.83 20.22
C SER A 212 -18.66 0.58 20.07
N GLY A 213 -18.60 1.12 18.86
CA GLY A 213 -18.06 2.45 18.55
C GLY A 213 -16.53 2.51 18.54
N ASP A 214 -15.89 1.35 18.37
CA ASP A 214 -14.44 1.15 18.34
C ASP A 214 -13.94 0.87 16.89
N SER A 215 -12.64 0.64 16.73
CA SER A 215 -12.03 0.21 15.48
C SER A 215 -10.96 -0.86 15.73
N ILE A 216 -10.66 -1.65 14.71
CA ILE A 216 -9.67 -2.72 14.79
C ILE A 216 -8.65 -2.65 13.64
N GLY A 217 -7.47 -3.19 13.92
CA GLY A 217 -6.37 -3.33 12.97
C GLY A 217 -6.19 -4.78 12.54
N GLY A 218 -5.02 -5.09 11.98
CA GLY A 218 -4.74 -6.42 11.47
C GLY A 218 -3.38 -6.55 10.80
N ILE A 219 -3.16 -7.72 10.20
CA ILE A 219 -1.93 -8.07 9.49
C ILE A 219 -2.28 -8.44 8.05
N VAL A 220 -1.53 -7.87 7.11
CA VAL A 220 -1.61 -8.19 5.68
C VAL A 220 -0.29 -8.82 5.22
N GLU A 221 -0.36 -9.69 4.22
CA GLU A 221 0.79 -10.31 3.58
C GLU A 221 0.73 -10.09 2.07
N VAL A 222 1.88 -9.77 1.48
CA VAL A 222 2.08 -9.62 0.05
C VAL A 222 3.10 -10.66 -0.38
N ILE A 223 2.75 -11.42 -1.42
CA ILE A 223 3.58 -12.46 -2.01
C ILE A 223 3.85 -12.07 -3.45
N ALA A 224 5.12 -12.15 -3.88
CA ALA A 224 5.52 -11.95 -5.27
C ALA A 224 6.39 -13.11 -5.78
N GLU A 225 6.09 -13.62 -6.97
CA GLU A 225 6.77 -14.76 -7.60
C GLU A 225 7.34 -14.37 -8.96
N GLY A 226 8.38 -15.09 -9.41
CA GLY A 226 9.04 -14.84 -10.70
C GLY A 226 10.18 -13.80 -10.67
N MET A 227 10.55 -13.30 -9.49
CA MET A 227 11.67 -12.36 -9.37
C MET A 227 13.01 -13.04 -9.71
N PRO A 228 13.85 -12.45 -10.59
CA PRO A 228 15.19 -12.94 -10.86
C PRO A 228 16.05 -13.03 -9.60
N ILE A 229 16.97 -13.98 -9.53
CA ILE A 229 17.93 -14.11 -8.41
C ILE A 229 18.87 -12.89 -8.40
N GLY A 230 19.23 -12.39 -7.21
CA GLY A 230 20.26 -11.36 -7.06
C GLY A 230 19.79 -9.93 -7.32
N VAL A 231 18.48 -9.67 -7.30
CA VAL A 231 17.91 -8.32 -7.37
C VAL A 231 17.99 -7.64 -6.01
N GLY A 232 18.57 -6.44 -5.95
CA GLY A 232 18.96 -5.77 -4.70
C GLY A 232 20.47 -5.80 -4.51
N SER A 233 20.97 -5.44 -3.32
CA SER A 233 22.40 -5.56 -3.05
C SER A 233 22.76 -5.55 -1.57
N TYR A 234 23.73 -6.40 -1.20
CA TYR A 234 24.32 -6.41 0.14
C TYR A 234 25.40 -5.35 0.33
N VAL A 235 25.91 -4.75 -0.77
CA VAL A 235 27.13 -3.93 -0.74
C VAL A 235 26.99 -2.64 0.07
N HIS A 236 25.76 -2.15 0.23
CA HIS A 236 25.47 -0.96 1.03
C HIS A 236 24.05 -1.04 1.60
N TYR A 237 23.84 -0.47 2.79
CA TYR A 237 22.62 -0.68 3.58
C TYR A 237 21.33 -0.21 2.89
N ASP A 238 21.41 0.89 2.12
CA ASP A 238 20.29 1.50 1.40
C ASP A 238 20.00 0.84 0.03
N ARG A 239 20.83 -0.13 -0.38
CA ARG A 239 20.64 -0.94 -1.58
C ARG A 239 19.98 -2.29 -1.30
N LYS A 240 19.82 -2.64 -0.03
CA LYS A 240 19.16 -3.88 0.39
C LYS A 240 17.65 -3.80 0.12
N LEU A 241 17.12 -4.79 -0.59
CA LEU A 241 15.73 -4.78 -1.05
C LEU A 241 14.73 -4.99 0.10
N ASP A 242 15.06 -5.83 1.08
CA ASP A 242 14.29 -5.99 2.33
C ASP A 242 14.10 -4.66 3.07
N ALA A 243 15.14 -3.83 3.17
CA ALA A 243 15.07 -2.51 3.80
C ALA A 243 14.14 -1.56 3.02
N LYS A 244 14.18 -1.60 1.68
CA LYS A 244 13.29 -0.79 0.83
C LYS A 244 11.84 -1.24 0.95
N LEU A 245 11.59 -2.55 0.92
CA LEU A 245 10.25 -3.14 1.08
C LEU A 245 9.67 -2.83 2.47
N ALA A 246 10.46 -2.99 3.53
CA ALA A 246 10.06 -2.64 4.88
C ALA A 246 9.74 -1.13 5.00
N GLY A 247 10.57 -0.27 4.41
CA GLY A 247 10.31 1.17 4.34
C GLY A 247 9.02 1.51 3.60
N ALA A 248 8.76 0.85 2.47
CA ALA A 248 7.55 1.03 1.68
C ALA A 248 6.30 0.64 2.46
N ILE A 249 6.29 -0.52 3.15
CA ILE A 249 5.19 -0.95 4.03
C ILE A 249 5.00 0.01 5.20
N MET A 250 6.07 0.37 5.90
CA MET A 250 6.02 1.28 7.06
C MET A 250 5.57 2.69 6.71
N SER A 251 5.71 3.10 5.44
CA SER A 251 5.25 4.40 4.95
C SER A 251 3.73 4.47 4.73
N ILE A 252 3.02 3.34 4.75
CA ILE A 252 1.56 3.33 4.57
C ILE A 252 0.89 3.87 5.85
N ASN A 253 -0.15 4.68 5.69
CA ASN A 253 -0.90 5.22 6.82
C ASN A 253 -1.37 4.07 7.75
N ALA A 254 -1.17 4.27 9.06
CA ALA A 254 -1.50 3.33 10.14
C ALA A 254 -0.60 2.08 10.25
N PHE A 255 0.36 1.84 9.36
CA PHE A 255 1.29 0.71 9.52
C PHE A 255 2.31 1.00 10.62
N LYS A 256 2.59 -0.01 11.45
CA LYS A 256 3.45 0.08 12.64
C LYS A 256 4.50 -1.01 12.73
N GLY A 257 4.45 -2.00 11.85
CA GLY A 257 5.47 -3.05 11.71
C GLY A 257 5.51 -3.55 10.27
N ALA A 258 6.69 -4.03 9.87
CA ALA A 258 6.91 -4.74 8.62
C ALA A 258 7.81 -5.94 8.89
N GLU A 259 7.52 -7.06 8.24
CA GLU A 259 8.28 -8.30 8.39
C GLU A 259 8.57 -8.91 7.01
N ILE A 260 9.68 -9.64 6.90
CA ILE A 260 10.05 -10.41 5.71
C ILE A 260 10.05 -11.90 6.09
N GLY A 261 9.42 -12.73 5.28
CA GLY A 261 9.31 -14.17 5.53
C GLY A 261 8.64 -14.49 6.87
N VAL A 262 9.28 -15.32 7.69
CA VAL A 262 8.80 -15.66 9.05
C VAL A 262 8.94 -14.49 10.04
N GLY A 263 9.69 -13.44 9.70
CA GLY A 263 9.68 -12.19 10.45
C GLY A 263 10.14 -12.32 11.90
N PHE A 264 9.34 -11.77 12.82
CA PHE A 264 9.64 -11.80 14.25
C PHE A 264 9.64 -13.22 14.85
N GLU A 265 9.07 -14.22 14.16
CA GLU A 265 9.17 -15.62 14.60
C GLU A 265 10.61 -16.15 14.53
N ALA A 266 11.45 -15.62 13.64
CA ALA A 266 12.86 -15.99 13.56
C ALA A 266 13.61 -15.78 14.89
N ALA A 267 13.21 -14.80 15.70
CA ALA A 267 13.81 -14.52 16.99
C ALA A 267 13.52 -15.58 18.06
N ARG A 268 12.58 -16.50 17.80
CA ARG A 268 12.13 -17.56 18.72
C ARG A 268 12.68 -18.94 18.35
N GLN A 269 13.39 -19.04 17.23
CA GLN A 269 13.85 -20.31 16.66
C GLN A 269 15.39 -20.35 16.57
N PRO A 270 16.03 -21.51 16.75
CA PRO A 270 17.46 -21.66 16.48
C PRO A 270 17.75 -21.56 14.99
N GLY A 271 18.95 -21.11 14.60
CA GLY A 271 19.34 -20.94 13.20
C GLY A 271 19.14 -22.19 12.33
N SER A 272 19.30 -23.40 12.90
CA SER A 272 19.04 -24.68 12.21
C SER A 272 17.59 -24.90 11.77
N LYS A 273 16.64 -24.10 12.26
CA LYS A 273 15.23 -24.12 11.87
C LYS A 273 14.80 -22.87 11.09
N VAL A 274 15.66 -21.85 11.00
CA VAL A 274 15.34 -20.56 10.37
C VAL A 274 15.91 -20.49 8.97
N HIS A 275 17.15 -20.93 8.75
CA HIS A 275 17.80 -20.77 7.46
C HIS A 275 17.26 -21.76 6.42
N ASP A 276 17.20 -21.30 5.18
CA ASP A 276 16.68 -22.07 4.06
C ASP A 276 17.83 -22.85 3.39
N GLU A 277 17.78 -24.18 3.44
CA GLU A 277 18.83 -25.03 2.84
C GLU A 277 18.86 -24.86 1.32
N ILE A 278 20.06 -24.74 0.75
CA ILE A 278 20.30 -24.56 -0.69
C ILE A 278 20.25 -25.92 -1.39
N LEU A 279 19.47 -25.99 -2.47
CA LEU A 279 19.35 -27.16 -3.34
C LEU A 279 19.81 -26.80 -4.75
N TRP A 280 20.14 -27.81 -5.56
CA TRP A 280 20.48 -27.63 -6.96
C TRP A 280 20.10 -28.87 -7.79
N ASP A 281 19.61 -28.63 -9.02
CA ASP A 281 19.45 -29.62 -10.07
C ASP A 281 19.64 -29.00 -11.46
N GLU A 282 19.86 -29.84 -12.48
CA GLU A 282 20.11 -29.40 -13.86
C GLU A 282 18.91 -28.68 -14.52
N GLU A 283 17.68 -28.94 -14.04
CA GLU A 283 16.46 -28.41 -14.63
C GLU A 283 16.13 -27.01 -14.10
N GLN A 284 16.27 -26.78 -12.79
CA GLN A 284 15.87 -25.55 -12.10
C GLN A 284 17.06 -24.66 -11.72
N GLY A 285 18.29 -25.20 -11.66
CA GLY A 285 19.44 -24.51 -11.09
C GLY A 285 19.35 -24.47 -9.56
N TYR A 286 19.86 -23.39 -8.93
CA TYR A 286 19.81 -23.25 -7.47
C TYR A 286 18.41 -22.87 -6.96
N THR A 287 17.94 -23.57 -5.93
CA THR A 287 16.68 -23.30 -5.23
C THR A 287 16.86 -23.35 -3.71
N ARG A 288 15.75 -23.28 -2.95
CA ARG A 288 15.73 -23.47 -1.51
C ARG A 288 14.71 -24.53 -1.11
N LYS A 289 15.03 -25.31 -0.08
CA LYS A 289 14.12 -26.32 0.49
C LYS A 289 12.92 -25.72 1.21
N THR A 290 13.10 -24.55 1.82
CA THR A 290 12.09 -23.77 2.55
C THR A 290 12.19 -22.30 2.13
N ASN A 291 11.27 -21.46 2.60
CA ASN A 291 11.27 -20.02 2.30
C ASN A 291 11.03 -19.17 3.55
N ASN A 292 11.70 -19.51 4.65
CA ASN A 292 11.61 -18.78 5.90
C ASN A 292 12.16 -17.35 5.77
N ALA A 293 13.16 -17.15 4.91
CA ALA A 293 13.74 -15.85 4.60
C ALA A 293 12.83 -14.97 3.73
N GLY A 294 11.69 -15.50 3.23
CA GLY A 294 10.73 -14.73 2.45
C GLY A 294 11.31 -14.20 1.15
N GLY A 295 12.10 -15.02 0.45
CA GLY A 295 12.68 -14.71 -0.85
C GLY A 295 13.89 -13.80 -0.82
N LEU A 296 14.41 -13.43 0.36
CA LEU A 296 15.49 -12.43 0.49
C LEU A 296 16.63 -12.92 1.39
N GLU A 297 17.85 -12.91 0.86
CA GLU A 297 19.08 -13.20 1.62
C GLU A 297 20.09 -12.06 1.39
N GLY A 298 20.66 -11.51 2.47
CA GLY A 298 21.62 -10.40 2.37
C GLY A 298 21.06 -9.13 1.73
N GLY A 299 19.73 -8.97 1.67
CA GLY A 299 19.06 -7.87 0.98
C GLY A 299 18.91 -8.06 -0.53
N MET A 300 19.02 -9.29 -1.03
CA MET A 300 18.87 -9.65 -2.44
C MET A 300 17.87 -10.80 -2.62
N THR A 301 17.19 -10.84 -3.77
CA THR A 301 16.27 -11.93 -4.10
C THR A 301 16.99 -13.27 -4.26
N THR A 302 16.37 -14.34 -3.76
CA THR A 302 16.88 -15.71 -3.88
C THR A 302 16.26 -16.49 -5.04
N GLY A 303 15.26 -15.92 -5.72
CA GLY A 303 14.41 -16.60 -6.71
C GLY A 303 13.19 -17.29 -6.09
N MET A 304 13.20 -17.51 -4.76
CA MET A 304 12.02 -17.97 -4.03
C MET A 304 10.96 -16.84 -3.94
N PRO A 305 9.69 -17.16 -3.67
CA PRO A 305 8.65 -16.15 -3.49
C PRO A 305 9.04 -15.09 -2.46
N ILE A 306 8.92 -13.82 -2.81
CA ILE A 306 9.12 -12.72 -1.86
C ILE A 306 7.88 -12.64 -0.98
N VAL A 307 8.07 -12.70 0.34
CA VAL A 307 6.97 -12.63 1.32
C VAL A 307 7.19 -11.45 2.25
N VAL A 308 6.28 -10.47 2.20
CA VAL A 308 6.33 -9.25 3.02
C VAL A 308 5.04 -9.10 3.80
N ARG A 309 5.13 -8.86 5.11
CA ARG A 309 3.98 -8.62 5.99
C ARG A 309 3.97 -7.20 6.52
N GLY A 310 2.78 -6.68 6.77
CA GLY A 310 2.61 -5.37 7.39
C GLY A 310 1.55 -5.38 8.48
N VAL A 311 1.87 -4.73 9.60
CA VAL A 311 0.99 -4.61 10.77
C VAL A 311 0.29 -3.26 10.73
N MET A 312 -1.01 -3.27 10.47
CA MET A 312 -1.85 -2.07 10.49
C MET A 312 -2.48 -1.91 11.87
N LYS A 313 -2.22 -0.79 12.54
CA LYS A 313 -2.91 -0.44 13.79
C LYS A 313 -4.39 -0.08 13.51
N PRO A 314 -5.27 -0.12 14.52
CA PRO A 314 -6.64 0.39 14.41
C PRO A 314 -6.72 1.85 13.92
N ILE A 315 -7.82 2.20 13.26
CA ILE A 315 -8.04 3.56 12.76
C ILE A 315 -8.15 4.55 13.94
N PRO A 316 -7.42 5.68 13.95
CA PRO A 316 -7.40 6.59 15.10
C PRO A 316 -8.74 7.28 15.47
N THR A 317 -9.73 7.26 14.57
CA THR A 317 -11.01 7.95 14.77
C THR A 317 -12.05 6.94 15.22
N LEU A 318 -12.46 7.04 16.49
CA LEU A 318 -13.47 6.19 17.11
C LEU A 318 -14.81 6.94 17.22
N TYR A 319 -15.92 6.21 17.20
CA TYR A 319 -17.25 6.78 17.51
C TYR A 319 -17.41 7.06 19.00
N LYS A 320 -16.72 6.29 19.85
CA LYS A 320 -16.45 6.64 21.25
C LYS A 320 -15.08 7.32 21.29
N PRO A 321 -15.02 8.66 21.17
CA PRO A 321 -13.75 9.37 21.07
C PRO A 321 -12.89 9.15 22.31
N LEU A 322 -11.58 9.27 22.10
CA LEU A 322 -10.61 9.25 23.19
C LEU A 322 -10.46 10.65 23.79
N ALA A 323 -9.98 10.69 25.03
CA ALA A 323 -9.58 11.94 25.67
C ALA A 323 -8.50 12.66 24.85
N SER A 324 -8.68 13.97 24.74
CA SER A 324 -7.82 14.90 24.01
C SER A 324 -7.80 16.25 24.74
N VAL A 325 -7.14 17.23 24.15
CA VAL A 325 -7.00 18.60 24.68
C VAL A 325 -7.28 19.57 23.56
N ASP A 326 -8.11 20.58 23.81
CA ASP A 326 -8.29 21.67 22.86
C ASP A 326 -7.01 22.51 22.76
N ILE A 327 -6.48 22.69 21.54
CA ILE A 327 -5.20 23.40 21.35
C ILE A 327 -5.29 24.90 21.63
N ASP A 328 -6.49 25.49 21.66
CA ASP A 328 -6.72 26.89 22.02
C ASP A 328 -6.86 27.02 23.53
N THR A 329 -7.87 26.37 24.11
CA THR A 329 -8.23 26.58 25.53
C THR A 329 -7.38 25.80 26.52
N LYS A 330 -6.69 24.74 26.06
CA LYS A 330 -5.95 23.77 26.90
C LYS A 330 -6.84 22.93 27.82
N GLU A 331 -8.16 23.00 27.67
CA GLU A 331 -9.10 22.19 28.44
C GLU A 331 -9.19 20.77 27.88
N ALA A 332 -9.48 19.81 28.77
CA ALA A 332 -9.74 18.44 28.40
C ALA A 332 -11.01 18.35 27.53
N PHE A 333 -10.93 17.62 26.42
CA PHE A 333 -12.04 17.45 25.49
C PHE A 333 -12.03 16.05 24.85
N GLN A 334 -13.13 15.66 24.22
CA GLN A 334 -13.22 14.42 23.44
C GLN A 334 -12.78 14.63 21.99
N ALA A 335 -11.88 13.80 21.47
CA ALA A 335 -11.35 13.95 20.10
C ALA A 335 -12.44 14.10 19.01
N SER A 336 -12.11 14.78 17.90
CA SER A 336 -13.09 14.97 16.80
C SER A 336 -13.39 13.65 16.06
N ILE A 337 -14.64 13.53 15.58
CA ILE A 337 -15.11 12.36 14.81
C ILE A 337 -15.21 12.76 13.34
N GLU A 338 -14.34 12.18 12.51
CA GLU A 338 -14.18 12.55 11.09
C GLU A 338 -14.47 11.40 10.12
N ARG A 339 -14.33 10.13 10.56
CA ARG A 339 -14.49 8.93 9.72
C ARG A 339 -15.34 7.88 10.42
N SER A 340 -15.93 6.97 9.63
CA SER A 340 -16.91 5.97 10.05
C SER A 340 -16.46 4.50 9.87
N ASP A 341 -15.29 4.27 9.27
CA ASP A 341 -14.75 2.92 9.06
C ASP A 341 -14.37 2.28 10.40
N SER A 342 -14.88 1.08 10.70
CA SER A 342 -14.45 0.29 11.87
C SER A 342 -13.21 -0.56 11.59
N CYS A 343 -12.96 -0.88 10.30
CA CYS A 343 -11.78 -1.60 9.83
C CYS A 343 -11.47 -1.20 8.38
N ALA A 344 -10.19 -1.09 8.04
CA ALA A 344 -9.74 -0.90 6.65
C ALA A 344 -8.57 -1.82 6.27
N VAL A 345 -8.35 -2.90 7.02
CA VAL A 345 -7.29 -3.89 6.77
C VAL A 345 -7.39 -4.49 5.36
N PRO A 346 -8.58 -4.87 4.83
CA PRO A 346 -8.68 -5.39 3.46
C PRO A 346 -8.19 -4.39 2.40
N ALA A 347 -8.64 -3.14 2.49
CA ALA A 347 -8.19 -2.08 1.59
C ALA A 347 -6.69 -1.77 1.76
N ALA A 348 -6.17 -1.84 2.99
CA ALA A 348 -4.75 -1.68 3.28
C ALA A 348 -3.90 -2.80 2.66
N GLY A 349 -4.42 -4.02 2.52
CA GLY A 349 -3.77 -5.10 1.78
C GLY A 349 -3.54 -4.76 0.31
N VAL A 350 -4.50 -4.11 -0.35
CA VAL A 350 -4.36 -3.62 -1.73
C VAL A 350 -3.29 -2.53 -1.81
N VAL A 351 -3.25 -1.61 -0.84
CA VAL A 351 -2.22 -0.57 -0.77
C VAL A 351 -0.83 -1.18 -0.53
N ALA A 352 -0.72 -2.20 0.34
CA ALA A 352 0.51 -2.93 0.58
C ALA A 352 1.01 -3.61 -0.71
N GLU A 353 0.12 -4.29 -1.44
CA GLU A 353 0.43 -4.89 -2.75
C GLU A 353 0.98 -3.84 -3.73
N SER A 354 0.37 -2.66 -3.79
CA SER A 354 0.78 -1.57 -4.69
C SER A 354 2.16 -0.97 -4.35
N VAL A 355 2.48 -0.78 -3.07
CA VAL A 355 3.78 -0.20 -2.68
C VAL A 355 4.91 -1.22 -2.79
N VAL A 356 4.63 -2.50 -2.55
CA VAL A 356 5.59 -3.60 -2.80
C VAL A 356 5.83 -3.71 -4.31
N ALA A 357 4.77 -3.73 -5.12
CA ALA A 357 4.91 -3.78 -6.58
C ALA A 357 5.80 -2.66 -7.12
N TRP A 358 5.65 -1.45 -6.57
CA TRP A 358 6.50 -0.33 -6.95
C TRP A 358 7.98 -0.57 -6.66
N GLU A 359 8.34 -1.02 -5.45
CA GLU A 359 9.74 -1.27 -5.10
C GLU A 359 10.35 -2.42 -5.91
N LEU A 360 9.57 -3.47 -6.20
CA LEU A 360 10.02 -4.58 -7.04
C LEU A 360 10.24 -4.13 -8.49
N ALA A 361 9.28 -3.41 -9.09
CA ALA A 361 9.42 -2.88 -10.44
C ALA A 361 10.60 -1.91 -10.53
N HIS A 362 10.75 -1.05 -9.53
CA HIS A 362 11.88 -0.14 -9.43
C HIS A 362 13.21 -0.89 -9.38
N ALA A 363 13.33 -1.95 -8.59
CA ALA A 363 14.56 -2.73 -8.48
C ALA A 363 14.91 -3.44 -9.80
N LEU A 364 13.92 -3.96 -10.53
CA LEU A 364 14.13 -4.56 -11.85
C LEU A 364 14.61 -3.52 -12.88
N VAL A 365 13.96 -2.37 -12.94
CA VAL A 365 14.34 -1.27 -13.84
C VAL A 365 15.73 -0.72 -13.48
N GLU A 366 16.06 -0.62 -12.20
CA GLU A 366 17.39 -0.16 -11.77
C GLU A 366 18.50 -1.12 -12.19
N GLN A 367 18.25 -2.44 -12.13
CA GLN A 367 19.25 -3.48 -12.38
C GLN A 367 19.38 -3.88 -13.85
N PHE A 368 18.25 -4.00 -14.56
CA PHE A 368 18.19 -4.59 -15.90
C PHE A 368 17.98 -3.57 -17.02
N GLY A 369 17.86 -2.28 -16.70
CA GLY A 369 17.81 -1.19 -17.69
C GLY A 369 16.65 -0.23 -17.47
N LYS A 370 16.81 1.02 -17.92
CA LYS A 370 15.91 2.12 -17.54
C LYS A 370 14.97 2.60 -18.64
N ASP A 371 15.34 2.38 -19.90
CA ASP A 371 14.71 3.14 -21.01
C ASP A 371 13.61 2.38 -21.75
N ARG A 372 13.75 1.07 -22.00
CA ARG A 372 12.86 0.30 -22.88
C ARG A 372 12.47 -1.04 -22.27
N MET A 373 11.17 -1.35 -22.24
CA MET A 373 10.64 -2.62 -21.72
C MET A 373 11.27 -3.85 -22.38
N GLU A 374 11.40 -3.83 -23.71
CA GLU A 374 12.00 -4.93 -24.49
C GLU A 374 13.43 -5.27 -24.04
N LEU A 375 14.26 -4.25 -23.80
CA LEU A 375 15.65 -4.46 -23.39
C LEU A 375 15.73 -5.02 -21.97
N ILE A 376 14.84 -4.58 -21.08
CA ILE A 376 14.74 -5.09 -19.71
C ILE A 376 14.39 -6.58 -19.74
N GLN A 377 13.42 -6.99 -20.57
CA GLN A 377 13.05 -8.40 -20.77
C GLN A 377 14.23 -9.24 -21.29
N GLN A 378 14.97 -8.73 -22.27
CA GLN A 378 16.16 -9.40 -22.82
C GLN A 378 17.24 -9.59 -21.76
N ASN A 379 17.53 -8.54 -20.97
CA ASN A 379 18.53 -8.58 -19.92
C ASN A 379 18.14 -9.54 -18.78
N ILE A 380 16.86 -9.58 -18.40
CA ILE A 380 16.35 -10.56 -17.43
C ILE A 380 16.49 -11.98 -17.97
N THR A 381 16.15 -12.22 -19.25
CA THR A 381 16.29 -13.55 -19.87
C THR A 381 17.73 -14.02 -19.86
N GLN A 382 18.68 -13.14 -20.22
CA GLN A 382 20.10 -13.44 -20.19
C GLN A 382 20.61 -13.71 -18.76
N HIS A 383 20.16 -12.91 -17.80
CA HIS A 383 20.52 -13.08 -16.39
C HIS A 383 19.99 -14.39 -15.81
N ASN A 384 18.74 -14.73 -16.09
CA ASN A 384 18.13 -15.99 -15.64
C ASN A 384 18.86 -17.20 -16.23
N LYS A 385 19.27 -17.12 -17.50
CA LYS A 385 20.12 -18.16 -18.11
C LYS A 385 21.45 -18.30 -17.39
N TYR A 386 22.14 -17.18 -17.15
CA TYR A 386 23.40 -17.17 -16.40
C TYR A 386 23.23 -17.76 -15.00
N ALA A 387 22.19 -17.34 -14.26
CA ALA A 387 21.95 -17.79 -12.90
C ALA A 387 21.64 -19.30 -12.81
N LYS A 388 20.97 -19.86 -13.83
CA LYS A 388 20.71 -21.30 -13.94
C LYS A 388 21.99 -22.10 -14.24
N GLU A 389 22.90 -21.54 -15.03
CA GLU A 389 24.14 -22.19 -15.49
C GLU A 389 25.37 -21.97 -14.57
N PHE A 390 25.25 -21.12 -13.54
CA PHE A 390 26.32 -20.82 -12.57
C PHE A 390 26.70 -22.06 -11.73
#